data_AF-A0A6I6DPP1-F1
#
_entry.id   AF-A0A6I6DPP1-F1
#
_cell.length_a   1.000
_cell.length_b   1.000
_cell.length_c   1.000
_cell.angle_alpha   90.00
_cell.angle_beta   90.00
_cell.angle_gamma   90.00
#
_symmetry.space_group_name_H-M   'P 1'
#
loop_
_entity.id
_entity.type
_entity.pdbx_description
1 polymer ?
#
loop_
_entity_poly.entity_id
_entity_poly.type
_entity_poly.pdbx_seq_one_letter_code
_entity_poly.pdbx_strand_id
1 'polypeptide(L)' 'MEIVDSQSNASCHLNKLKGAKLIKARKDAQWTYYSLNEKTLVEYPFIKTLLDDSLKNIEGLTQDQKRLILHREKESVQC' A
#
# COMPACT_ATOMS: atom_id res chain seq x y z
N MET A 1 -17.95 -0.49 6.49
CA MET A 1 -18.15 0.22 5.22
C MET A 1 -17.32 -0.52 4.19
N GLU A 2 -17.95 -1.45 3.46
CA GLU A 2 -17.27 -2.21 2.42
C GLU A 2 -17.09 -1.31 1.19
N ILE A 3 -15.84 -1.03 0.83
CA ILE A 3 -15.55 -0.34 -0.42
C ILE A 3 -15.66 -1.37 -1.54
N VAL A 4 -16.80 -1.40 -2.24
CA VAL A 4 -16.92 -2.08 -3.53
C VAL A 4 -16.31 -1.17 -4.58
N ASP A 5 -15.00 -1.28 -4.77
CA ASP A 5 -14.26 -0.48 -5.75
C ASP A 5 -14.32 -1.14 -7.13
N SER A 6 -15.00 -0.47 -8.06
CA SER A 6 -14.75 -0.72 -9.48
C SER A 6 -13.30 -0.33 -9.81
N GLN A 7 -12.70 -1.01 -10.80
CA GLN A 7 -11.35 -0.68 -11.28
C GLN A 7 -11.20 0.82 -11.65
N SER A 8 -12.29 1.43 -12.15
CA SER A 8 -12.35 2.85 -12.50
C SER A 8 -12.28 3.77 -11.28
N ASN A 9 -12.92 3.41 -10.17
CA ASN A 9 -12.85 4.18 -8.93
C ASN A 9 -11.44 4.12 -8.32
N ALA A 10 -10.86 2.93 -8.20
CA ALA A 10 -9.49 2.76 -7.70
C ALA A 10 -8.47 3.56 -8.53
N SER A 11 -8.60 3.55 -9.86
CA SER A 11 -7.73 4.33 -10.76
C SER A 11 -7.84 5.84 -10.52
N CYS A 12 -9.05 6.34 -10.26
CA CYS A 12 -9.28 7.75 -9.93
C CYS A 12 -8.61 8.14 -8.59
N HIS A 13 -8.76 7.31 -7.56
CA HIS A 13 -8.11 7.54 -6.26
C HIS A 13 -6.58 7.53 -6.39
N LEU A 14 -6.01 6.58 -7.13
CA LEU A 14 -4.57 6.50 -7.38
C LEU A 14 -4.05 7.74 -8.11
N ASN A 15 -4.78 8.27 -9.09
CA ASN A 15 -4.40 9.50 -9.77
C ASN A 15 -4.37 10.72 -8.84
N LYS A 16 -5.36 10.85 -7.94
CA LYS A 16 -5.38 11.94 -6.93
C LYS A 16 -4.20 11.84 -5.97
N LEU A 17 -3.95 10.64 -5.43
CA LEU A 17 -2.83 10.38 -4.53
C LEU A 17 -1.47 10.64 -5.19
N LYS A 18 -1.34 10.28 -6.47
CA LYS A 18 -0.14 10.56 -7.28
C LYS A 18 0.04 12.06 -7.51
N GLY A 19 -1.02 12.78 -7.83
CA GLY A 19 -1.00 14.25 -7.97
C GLY A 19 -0.58 14.97 -6.69
N ALA A 20 -1.00 14.45 -5.53
CA ALA A 20 -0.58 14.92 -4.20
C ALA A 20 0.82 14.46 -3.78
N LYS A 21 1.56 13.74 -4.64
CA LYS A 21 2.90 13.17 -4.38
C LYS A 21 2.97 12.22 -3.18
N LEU A 22 1.84 11.66 -2.73
CA LEU A 22 1.79 10.67 -1.64
C LEU A 22 2.22 9.29 -2.10
N ILE A 23 2.00 8.97 -3.37
CA ILE A 23 2.40 7.69 -3.98
C ILE A 23 3.26 7.92 -5.23
N LYS A 24 4.07 6.92 -5.55
CA LYS A 24 4.82 6.78 -6.79
C LYS A 24 4.32 5.57 -7.57
N ALA A 25 4.45 5.61 -8.89
CA ALA A 25 4.04 4.54 -9.78
C ALA A 25 5.23 4.08 -10.63
N ARG A 26 5.44 2.76 -10.72
CA ARG A 26 6.39 2.11 -11.64
C ARG A 26 5.60 1.25 -12.62
N LYS A 27 5.88 1.34 -13.91
CA LYS A 27 5.23 0.49 -14.93
C LYS A 27 6.23 -0.54 -15.44
N ASP A 28 5.90 -1.82 -15.30
CA ASP A 28 6.66 -2.91 -15.90
C ASP A 28 5.74 -3.74 -16.80
N ALA A 29 6.03 -3.72 -18.10
CA ALA A 29 5.20 -4.33 -19.13
C ALA A 29 3.72 -3.95 -18.99
N GLN A 30 2.87 -4.92 -18.65
CA GLN A 30 1.42 -4.76 -18.53
C GLN A 30 0.98 -4.28 -17.14
N TRP A 31 1.88 -4.30 -16.14
CA TRP A 31 1.54 -4.03 -14.76
C TRP A 31 2.01 -2.64 -14.31
N THR A 32 1.18 -1.96 -13.52
CA THR A 32 1.56 -0.71 -12.85
C THR A 32 1.59 -0.95 -11.34
N TYR A 33 2.75 -0.78 -10.74
CA TYR A 33 3.01 -0.94 -9.33
C TYR A 33 3.00 0.41 -8.64
N TYR A 34 2.16 0.54 -7.62
CA TYR A 34 2.08 1.74 -6.79
C TYR A 34 2.77 1.50 -5.45
N SER A 35 3.43 2.53 -4.92
CA SER A 35 4.06 2.49 -3.60
C SER A 35 4.03 3.86 -2.97
N LEU A 36 4.15 3.93 -1.65
CA LEU A 36 4.26 5.21 -0.95
C LEU A 36 5.52 5.96 -1.39
N ASN A 37 5.41 7.28 -1.44
CA ASN A 37 6.56 8.14 -1.69
C ASN A 37 7.28 8.44 -0.37
N GLU A 38 8.31 7.64 -0.07
CA GLU A 38 9.10 7.77 1.16
C GLU A 38 9.66 9.18 1.37
N LYS A 39 10.04 9.89 0.30
CA LYS A 39 10.53 11.27 0.41
C LYS A 39 9.47 12.18 1.03
N THR A 40 8.23 12.06 0.58
CA THR A 40 7.08 12.81 1.11
C THR A 40 6.79 12.43 2.56
N LEU A 41 6.94 11.16 2.94
CA LEU A 41 6.72 10.71 4.31
C LEU A 41 7.81 11.19 5.28
N VAL A 42 9.06 11.34 4.80
CA VAL A 42 10.16 11.93 5.57
C VAL A 42 9.95 13.44 5.71
N GLU A 43 9.54 14.11 4.64
CA GLU A 43 9.26 15.55 4.64
C GLU A 43 8.05 15.91 5.53
N TYR A 44 7.03 15.06 5.57
CA TYR A 44 5.82 15.24 6.35
C TYR A 44 5.56 14.03 7.30
N PRO A 45 6.30 13.93 8.43
CA PRO A 45 6.21 12.79 9.35
C PRO A 45 4.80 12.54 9.91
N PHE A 46 3.99 13.59 10.05
CA PHE A 46 2.60 13.49 10.50
C PHE A 46 1.78 12.53 9.62
N ILE A 47 1.99 12.55 8.30
CA ILE A 47 1.27 11.66 7.37
C ILE A 47 1.62 10.20 7.67
N LYS A 48 2.90 9.93 7.93
CA LYS A 48 3.36 8.59 8.30
C LYS A 48 2.70 8.14 9.60
N THR A 49 2.71 8.97 10.64
CA THR A 49 2.07 8.65 11.92
C THR A 49 0.57 8.38 11.75
N LEU A 50 -0.13 9.22 10.97
CA LEU A 50 -1.55 9.05 10.69
C LEU A 50 -1.84 7.71 9.99
N LEU A 51 -1.03 7.33 9.01
CA LEU A 51 -1.14 6.04 8.33
C LEU A 51 -0.87 4.89 9.31
N ASP A 52 0.23 4.95 10.06
CA ASP A 52 0.61 3.90 10.99
C ASP A 52 -0.47 3.68 12.07
N ASP A 53 -1.10 4.74 12.57
CA ASP A 53 -2.13 4.65 13.61
C ASP A 53 -3.49 4.23 13.07
N SER A 54 -3.87 4.69 11.87
CA SER A 54 -5.13 4.29 11.24
C SER A 54 -5.11 2.83 10.78
N LEU A 55 -3.97 2.33 10.32
CA LEU A 55 -3.82 0.97 9.79
C LEU A 55 -3.75 -0.09 10.89
N LYS A 56 -3.28 0.22 12.11
CA LYS A 56 -3.20 -0.73 13.24
C LYS A 56 -4.55 -1.35 13.61
N ASN A 57 -5.63 -0.62 13.42
CA ASN A 57 -6.97 -1.02 13.86
C ASN A 57 -7.82 -1.67 12.76
N ILE A 58 -7.23 -1.94 11.58
CA ILE A 58 -7.96 -2.57 10.47
C ILE A 58 -7.91 -4.08 10.66
N GLU A 59 -9.04 -4.64 11.12
CA GLU A 59 -9.27 -6.07 11.11
C GLU A 59 -9.11 -6.63 9.68
N GLY A 60 -8.28 -7.66 9.51
CA GLY A 60 -7.90 -8.21 8.21
C GLY A 60 -6.45 -7.91 7.82
N LEU A 61 -5.96 -6.69 8.07
CA LEU A 61 -4.57 -6.32 7.75
C LEU A 61 -3.57 -7.18 8.53
N THR A 62 -3.84 -7.42 9.81
CA THR A 62 -3.01 -8.28 10.67
C THR A 62 -2.95 -9.73 10.15
N GLN A 63 -4.04 -10.23 9.56
CA GLN A 63 -4.06 -11.57 8.97
C GLN A 63 -3.28 -11.60 7.64
N ASP A 64 -3.39 -10.57 6.82
CA ASP A 64 -2.60 -10.43 5.60
C ASP A 64 -1.11 -10.34 5.88
N GLN A 65 -0.73 -9.59 6.91
CA GLN A 65 0.66 -9.52 7.39
C GLN A 65 1.18 -10.90 7.82
N LYS A 66 0.39 -11.65 8.59
CA LYS A 66 0.75 -13.04 8.96
C LYS A 66 0.92 -13.94 7.75
N ARG A 67 0.00 -13.86 6.77
CA ARG A 67 0.09 -14.62 5.51
C ARG A 67 1.34 -14.27 4.72
N LEU A 68 1.69 -12.98 4.64
CA LEU A 68 2.90 -12.50 3.97
C LEU A 68 4.18 -13.02 4.63
N ILE A 69 4.25 -12.97 5.97
CA ILE A 69 5.40 -13.51 6.73
C ILE A 69 5.55 -15.01 6.45
N LEU A 70 4.46 -15.78 6.56
CA LEU A 70 4.48 -17.22 6.31
C LEU A 70 4.91 -17.56 4.87
N HIS A 71 4.49 -16.78 3.87
CA HIS A 71 4.90 -16.97 2.48
C HIS A 71 6.41 -16.75 2.31
N ARG A 72 6.94 -15.66 2.88
CA ARG A 72 8.38 -15.34 2.82
C ARG A 72 9.23 -16.40 3.53
N GLU A 73 8.77 -16.88 4.69
CA GLU A 73 9.44 -17.97 5.41
C GLU A 73 9.50 -19.25 4.58
N LYS A 74 8.39 -19.61 3.91
CA LYS A 74 8.36 -20.75 2.99
C LYS A 74 9.31 -20.57 1.80
N GLU A 75 9.38 -19.38 1.21
CA GLU A 75 10.35 -19.08 0.14
C GLU A 75 11.80 -19.18 0.61
N SER A 76 12.10 -18.88 1.88
CA SER A 76 13.45 -19.01 2.45
C SER A 76 13.82 -20.43 2.93
N VAL A 77 12.84 -21.32 3.12
CA VAL A 77 13.05 -22.73 3.51
C VAL A 77 13.08 -23.66 2.29
N GLN A 78 12.70 -23.16 1.12
CA GLN A 78 12.80 -23.85 -0.16
C GLN A 78 14.24 -23.72 -0.72
N CYS A 79 15.22 -24.23 0.03
CA CYS A 79 16.60 -24.51 -0.40
C CYS A 79 16.92 -25.97 -0.09
#